data_AF-A0A0E3LUG3-F1
#
_entry.id   AF-A0A0E3LUG3-F1
#
_cell.length_a   1.000
_cell.length_b   1.000
_cell.length_c   1.000
_cell.angle_alpha   90.00
_cell.angle_beta   90.00
_cell.angle_gamma   90.00
#
_symmetry.space_group_name_H-M   'P 1'
#
loop_
_entity.id
_entity.type
_entity.pdbx_description
1 polymer ?
#
loop_
_entity_poly.entity_id
_entity_poly.type
_entity_poly.pdbx_seq_one_letter_code
_entity_poly.pdbx_strand_id
1 'polypeptide(L)'
;MKNLNHRQRALLYTIDKLHERGLSSRFMIVKSLFLSSHVEKIDKLIKFYHFFPHHYGPFSNVCYSDISRLQKEGYILEKEKKFELTEKGKEALKGIDPKATLKINRVVKKFNSDKEIMEYVYRKFPDYTIKSKLLPCQDVNMRDPGLFTVGYEGRDVDLFLNILIKNDIDVLIDVRKNPFSMKFDFTKNSLKNYLEHSEIRYLHIPELGIEGEKRKDLLTLKDYEKLFEDYQKTTIKDNPELLDKITELSRSHRVALMCFEADVNMCHRGVIARNITQKENVEVLNI
;
A
#
# COMPACT_ATOMS: atom_id res chain seq x y z
N MET A 1 -3.28 -4.49 -29.35
CA MET A 1 -3.72 -3.63 -28.23
C MET A 1 -3.24 -4.24 -26.92
N LYS A 2 -2.62 -3.48 -26.01
CA LYS A 2 -2.33 -3.99 -24.66
C LYS A 2 -3.65 -4.34 -23.98
N ASN A 3 -3.78 -5.57 -23.48
CA ASN A 3 -4.98 -5.99 -22.77
C ASN A 3 -5.09 -5.21 -21.45
N LEU A 4 -6.16 -4.41 -21.31
CA LEU A 4 -6.51 -3.80 -20.03
C LEU A 4 -6.92 -4.89 -19.04
N ASN A 5 -6.45 -4.77 -17.81
CA ASN A 5 -6.84 -5.66 -16.73
C ASN A 5 -8.25 -5.31 -16.18
N HIS A 6 -8.80 -6.16 -15.30
CA HIS A 6 -10.16 -5.98 -14.77
C HIS A 6 -10.36 -4.65 -14.04
N ARG A 7 -9.41 -4.21 -13.19
CA ARG A 7 -9.54 -2.92 -12.48
C ARG A 7 -9.51 -1.71 -13.42
N GLN A 8 -8.71 -1.75 -14.49
CA GLN A 8 -8.68 -0.68 -15.48
C GLN A 8 -9.99 -0.58 -16.25
N ARG A 9 -10.61 -1.72 -16.60
CA ARG A 9 -11.95 -1.72 -17.21
C ARG A 9 -13.01 -1.19 -16.25
N ALA A 10 -12.94 -1.56 -14.97
CA ALA A 10 -13.83 -1.02 -13.95
C ALA A 10 -13.65 0.50 -13.74
N LEU A 11 -12.41 1.00 -13.78
CA LEU A 11 -12.11 2.44 -13.78
C LEU A 11 -12.73 3.13 -15.00
N LEU A 12 -12.52 2.63 -16.22
CA LEU A 12 -13.13 3.18 -17.43
C LEU A 12 -14.66 3.21 -17.34
N TYR A 13 -15.29 2.12 -16.89
CA TYR A 13 -16.74 2.06 -16.72
C TYR A 13 -17.24 3.03 -15.66
N THR A 14 -16.50 3.23 -14.57
CA THR A 14 -16.83 4.23 -13.54
C THR A 14 -16.75 5.65 -14.11
N ILE A 15 -15.72 5.95 -14.90
CA ILE A 15 -15.59 7.25 -15.59
C ILE A 15 -16.76 7.47 -16.54
N ASP A 16 -17.10 6.48 -17.36
CA ASP A 16 -18.20 6.54 -18.34
C ASP A 16 -19.53 6.91 -17.65
N LYS A 17 -19.91 6.17 -16.60
CA LYS A 17 -21.18 6.38 -15.89
C LYS A 17 -21.23 7.65 -15.05
N LEU A 18 -20.09 8.14 -14.57
CA LEU A 18 -20.03 9.45 -13.93
C LEU A 18 -20.08 10.58 -14.96
N HIS A 19 -19.46 10.41 -16.12
CA HIS A 19 -19.44 11.40 -17.19
C HIS A 19 -20.83 11.62 -17.79
N GLU A 20 -21.61 10.56 -18.01
CA GLU A 20 -23.04 10.63 -18.41
C GLU A 20 -23.88 11.53 -17.48
N ARG A 21 -23.44 11.72 -16.24
CA ARG A 21 -24.09 12.54 -15.22
C ARG A 21 -23.38 13.86 -14.95
N GLY A 22 -22.31 14.17 -15.68
CA GLY A 22 -21.48 15.36 -15.48
C GLY A 22 -20.66 15.36 -14.18
N LEU A 23 -20.43 14.20 -13.57
CA LEU A 23 -19.79 14.02 -12.25
C LEU A 23 -18.43 13.32 -12.31
N SER A 24 -17.76 13.29 -13.46
CA SER A 24 -16.49 12.57 -13.64
C SER A 24 -15.25 13.34 -13.15
N SER A 25 -15.36 14.04 -12.02
CA SER A 25 -14.19 14.62 -11.36
C SER A 25 -13.27 13.50 -10.84
N ARG A 26 -11.96 13.76 -10.78
CA ARG A 26 -10.98 12.81 -10.21
C ARG A 26 -11.39 12.36 -8.80
N PHE A 27 -11.88 13.30 -7.99
CA PHE A 27 -12.32 13.03 -6.63
C PHE A 27 -13.51 12.05 -6.61
N MET A 28 -14.57 12.35 -7.37
CA MET A 28 -15.74 11.48 -7.47
C MET A 28 -15.39 10.08 -7.95
N ILE A 29 -14.51 9.96 -8.97
CA ILE A 29 -14.06 8.66 -9.50
C ILE A 29 -13.38 7.84 -8.41
N VAL A 30 -12.39 8.42 -7.72
CA VAL A 30 -11.61 7.70 -6.69
C VAL A 30 -12.51 7.29 -5.52
N LYS A 31 -13.41 8.16 -5.06
CA LYS A 31 -14.35 7.82 -3.98
C LYS A 31 -15.38 6.78 -4.43
N SER A 32 -15.85 6.82 -5.67
CA SER A 32 -16.75 5.81 -6.22
C SER A 32 -16.09 4.43 -6.31
N LEU A 33 -14.82 4.37 -6.71
CA LEU A 33 -14.05 3.12 -6.71
C LEU A 33 -13.82 2.62 -5.27
N PHE A 34 -13.46 3.51 -4.34
CA PHE A 34 -13.33 3.17 -2.93
C PHE A 34 -14.61 2.54 -2.38
N LEU A 35 -15.77 3.17 -2.61
CA LEU A 35 -17.06 2.64 -2.16
C LEU A 35 -17.47 1.36 -2.89
N SER A 36 -17.09 1.20 -4.16
CA SER A 36 -17.31 -0.07 -4.89
C SER A 36 -16.56 -1.23 -4.23
N SER A 37 -15.38 -0.97 -3.68
CA SER A 37 -14.63 -1.94 -2.87
C SER A 37 -15.22 -2.11 -1.47
N HIS A 38 -15.41 -1.02 -0.72
CA HIS A 38 -15.67 -1.11 0.72
C HIS A 38 -17.14 -1.33 1.07
N VAL A 39 -18.07 -0.87 0.23
CA VAL A 39 -19.53 -1.07 0.39
C VAL A 39 -19.98 -2.25 -0.46
N GLU A 40 -19.72 -2.19 -1.76
CA GLU A 40 -20.23 -3.21 -2.68
C GLU A 40 -19.37 -4.47 -2.76
N LYS A 41 -18.17 -4.51 -2.16
CA LYS A 41 -17.29 -5.70 -2.16
C LYS A 41 -16.93 -6.20 -3.56
N ILE A 42 -16.63 -5.28 -4.48
CA ILE A 42 -16.22 -5.61 -5.87
C ILE A 42 -14.88 -6.35 -5.94
N ASP A 43 -14.02 -6.15 -4.94
CA ASP A 43 -12.74 -6.81 -4.74
C ASP A 43 -12.87 -8.33 -4.56
N LYS A 44 -14.03 -8.81 -4.07
CA LYS A 44 -14.35 -10.24 -4.03
C LYS A 44 -14.70 -10.85 -5.39
N LEU A 45 -14.95 -10.03 -6.40
CA LEU A 45 -15.28 -10.48 -7.76
C LEU A 45 -14.09 -10.38 -8.71
N ILE A 46 -13.36 -9.27 -8.63
CA ILE A 46 -12.22 -8.98 -9.52
C ILE A 46 -11.07 -8.41 -8.71
N LYS A 47 -9.84 -8.64 -9.18
CA LYS A 47 -8.68 -7.93 -8.65
C LYS A 47 -8.91 -6.42 -8.83
N PHE A 48 -8.92 -5.71 -7.72
CA PHE A 48 -9.34 -4.30 -7.66
C PHE A 48 -8.26 -3.41 -7.04
N TYR A 49 -8.59 -2.12 -6.85
CA TYR A 49 -7.73 -1.15 -6.18
C TYR A 49 -7.77 -1.35 -4.66
N HIS A 50 -6.61 -1.21 -4.02
CA HIS A 50 -6.51 -1.00 -2.58
C HIS A 50 -6.48 0.49 -2.28
N PHE A 51 -6.82 0.85 -1.05
CA PHE A 51 -6.89 2.23 -0.61
C PHE A 51 -6.23 2.37 0.76
N PHE A 52 -5.70 3.56 1.03
CA PHE A 52 -5.13 3.94 2.32
C PHE A 52 -5.61 5.35 2.72
N PRO A 53 -5.56 5.71 4.03
CA PRO A 53 -5.93 7.03 4.50
C PRO A 53 -4.97 8.12 4.02
N HIS A 54 -5.49 9.27 3.57
CA HIS A 54 -4.68 10.38 3.04
C HIS A 54 -5.36 11.74 3.30
N HIS A 55 -4.70 12.83 2.88
CA HIS A 55 -5.09 14.24 3.09
C HIS A 55 -6.53 14.62 2.76
N TYR A 56 -7.22 13.86 1.90
CA TYR A 56 -8.61 14.13 1.52
C TYR A 56 -9.46 12.86 1.57
N GLY A 57 -9.16 11.98 2.53
CA GLY A 57 -9.81 10.69 2.70
C GLY A 57 -9.11 9.56 1.92
N PRO A 58 -9.82 8.47 1.57
CA PRO A 58 -9.22 7.29 0.95
C PRO A 58 -8.55 7.59 -0.40
N PHE A 59 -7.35 7.09 -0.60
CA PHE A 59 -6.51 7.32 -1.76
C PHE A 59 -5.91 6.02 -2.30
N SER A 60 -5.56 5.98 -3.59
CA SER A 60 -4.88 4.86 -4.26
C SER A 60 -3.86 5.37 -5.27
N ASN A 61 -2.57 5.12 -5.05
CA ASN A 61 -1.52 5.42 -6.02
C ASN A 61 -1.72 4.62 -7.30
N VAL A 62 -2.16 3.36 -7.17
CA VAL A 62 -2.38 2.47 -8.31
C VAL A 62 -3.50 3.01 -9.20
N CYS A 63 -4.57 3.56 -8.62
CA CYS A 63 -5.64 4.22 -9.38
C CYS A 63 -5.13 5.45 -10.12
N TYR A 64 -4.32 6.29 -9.48
CA TYR A 64 -3.75 7.49 -10.11
C TYR A 64 -2.79 7.13 -11.26
N SER A 65 -1.95 6.12 -11.06
CA SER A 65 -1.08 5.58 -12.11
C SER A 65 -1.89 5.03 -13.29
N ASP A 66 -2.97 4.30 -13.02
CA ASP A 66 -3.87 3.80 -14.06
C ASP A 66 -4.59 4.91 -14.82
N ILE A 67 -5.05 5.99 -14.16
CA ILE A 67 -5.63 7.17 -14.83
C ILE A 67 -4.59 7.80 -15.76
N SER A 68 -3.39 8.11 -15.25
CA SER A 68 -2.30 8.72 -16.03
C SER A 68 -1.91 7.85 -17.24
N ARG A 69 -1.83 6.53 -17.06
CA ARG A 69 -1.54 5.58 -18.13
C ARG A 69 -2.66 5.52 -19.16
N LEU A 70 -3.92 5.41 -18.73
CA LEU A 70 -5.07 5.35 -19.64
C LEU A 70 -5.19 6.63 -20.47
N GLN A 71 -4.88 7.79 -19.87
CA GLN A 71 -4.83 9.06 -20.58
C GLN A 71 -3.69 9.09 -21.61
N LYS A 72 -2.46 8.71 -21.21
CA LYS A 72 -1.30 8.62 -22.12
C LYS A 72 -1.54 7.65 -23.27
N GLU A 73 -2.23 6.54 -23.02
CA GLU A 73 -2.57 5.53 -24.03
C GLU A 73 -3.83 5.89 -24.84
N GLY A 74 -4.46 7.05 -24.58
CA GLY A 74 -5.57 7.58 -25.37
C GLY A 74 -6.93 6.92 -25.13
N TYR A 75 -7.14 6.27 -23.98
CA TYR A 75 -8.44 5.71 -23.60
C TYR A 75 -9.37 6.75 -22.96
N ILE A 76 -8.82 7.78 -22.31
CA ILE A 76 -9.56 8.85 -21.64
C ILE A 76 -8.95 10.21 -21.96
N LEU A 77 -9.78 11.25 -21.85
CA LEU A 77 -9.39 12.65 -21.95
C LEU A 77 -9.83 13.39 -20.69
N GLU A 78 -9.11 14.44 -20.30
CA GLU A 78 -9.51 15.36 -19.23
C GLU A 78 -9.85 16.71 -19.86
N LYS A 79 -11.11 17.16 -19.68
CA LYS A 79 -11.61 18.49 -20.08
C LYS A 79 -12.23 19.15 -18.87
N GLU A 80 -11.86 20.38 -18.57
CA GLU A 80 -12.40 21.13 -17.42
C GLU A 80 -12.37 20.33 -16.09
N LYS A 81 -11.27 19.61 -15.84
CA LYS A 81 -11.07 18.72 -14.66
C LYS A 81 -12.06 17.54 -14.56
N LYS A 82 -12.76 17.22 -15.66
CA LYS A 82 -13.64 16.06 -15.79
C LYS A 82 -13.08 15.09 -16.81
N PHE A 83 -13.24 13.81 -16.53
CA PHE A 83 -12.79 12.75 -17.43
C PHE A 83 -13.91 12.26 -18.33
N GLU A 84 -13.56 11.91 -19.56
CA GLU A 84 -14.46 11.25 -20.50
C GLU A 84 -13.70 10.18 -21.29
N LEU A 85 -14.42 9.18 -21.81
CA LEU A 85 -13.84 8.12 -22.63
C LEU A 85 -13.70 8.58 -24.08
N THR A 86 -12.59 8.20 -24.71
CA THR A 86 -12.48 8.22 -26.17
C THR A 86 -13.23 7.05 -26.79
N GLU A 87 -13.36 6.99 -28.11
CA GLU A 87 -13.92 5.81 -28.80
C GLU A 87 -13.15 4.53 -28.46
N LYS A 88 -11.82 4.63 -28.39
CA LYS A 88 -10.95 3.54 -27.91
C LYS A 88 -11.27 3.13 -26.46
N GLY A 89 -11.56 4.10 -25.59
CA GLY A 89 -12.05 3.89 -24.23
C GLY A 89 -13.36 3.09 -24.20
N LYS A 90 -14.33 3.49 -25.02
CA LYS A 90 -15.65 2.84 -25.11
C LYS A 90 -15.54 1.41 -25.63
N GLU A 91 -14.72 1.17 -26.67
CA GLU A 91 -14.45 -0.17 -27.18
C GLU A 91 -13.88 -1.10 -26.11
N ALA A 92 -13.05 -0.55 -25.22
CA ALA A 92 -12.47 -1.30 -24.12
C ALA A 92 -13.48 -1.71 -23.04
N LEU A 93 -14.73 -1.25 -23.08
CA LEU A 93 -15.77 -1.69 -22.15
C LEU A 93 -16.33 -3.08 -22.48
N LYS A 94 -16.14 -3.61 -23.71
CA LYS A 94 -16.69 -4.91 -24.16
C LYS A 94 -16.27 -6.12 -23.29
N GLY A 95 -15.19 -6.01 -22.53
CA GLY A 95 -14.65 -7.09 -21.68
C GLY A 95 -14.85 -6.89 -20.17
N ILE A 96 -15.75 -5.99 -19.74
CA ILE A 96 -16.02 -5.79 -18.31
C ILE A 96 -16.93 -6.89 -17.76
N ASP A 97 -16.68 -7.28 -16.51
CA ASP A 97 -17.52 -8.23 -15.79
C ASP A 97 -18.94 -7.64 -15.53
N PRO A 98 -20.02 -8.32 -15.95
CA PRO A 98 -21.39 -7.80 -15.77
C PRO A 98 -21.82 -7.64 -14.30
N LYS A 99 -21.28 -8.41 -13.36
CA LYS A 99 -21.58 -8.24 -11.93
C LYS A 99 -20.83 -7.04 -11.36
N ALA A 100 -19.62 -6.79 -11.84
CA ALA A 100 -18.86 -5.59 -11.50
C ALA A 100 -19.59 -4.31 -11.94
N THR A 101 -20.17 -4.28 -13.14
CA THR A 101 -20.94 -3.11 -13.61
C THR A 101 -22.15 -2.82 -12.73
N LEU A 102 -22.89 -3.85 -12.30
CA LEU A 102 -24.02 -3.70 -11.37
C LEU A 102 -23.59 -3.06 -10.05
N LYS A 103 -22.46 -3.50 -9.46
CA LYS A 103 -21.91 -2.93 -8.23
C LYS A 103 -21.50 -1.47 -8.42
N ILE A 104 -20.77 -1.16 -9.50
CA ILE A 104 -20.35 0.22 -9.82
C ILE A 104 -21.58 1.12 -9.99
N ASN A 105 -22.60 0.67 -10.72
CA ASN A 105 -23.82 1.45 -10.96
C ASN A 105 -24.58 1.80 -9.68
N ARG A 106 -24.60 0.92 -8.68
CA ARG A 106 -25.21 1.22 -7.37
C ARG A 106 -24.51 2.37 -6.67
N VAL A 107 -23.18 2.40 -6.72
CA VAL A 107 -22.39 3.49 -6.13
C VAL A 107 -22.55 4.78 -6.92
N VAL A 108 -22.38 4.72 -8.24
CA VAL A 108 -22.48 5.89 -9.12
C VAL A 108 -23.83 6.57 -8.91
N LYS A 109 -24.95 5.85 -9.00
CA LYS A 109 -26.31 6.41 -8.87
C LYS A 109 -26.63 7.00 -7.49
N LYS A 110 -25.84 6.69 -6.46
CA LYS A 110 -26.13 7.07 -5.07
C LYS A 110 -25.83 8.54 -4.77
N PHE A 111 -24.88 9.15 -5.46
CA PHE A 111 -24.39 10.49 -5.14
C PHE A 111 -24.51 11.43 -6.33
N ASN A 112 -24.77 12.71 -6.06
CA ASN A 112 -24.99 13.75 -7.07
C ASN A 112 -23.94 14.87 -7.02
N SER A 113 -23.00 14.84 -6.08
CA SER A 113 -21.91 15.82 -6.00
C SER A 113 -20.70 15.31 -5.22
N ASP A 114 -19.52 15.92 -5.46
CA ASP A 114 -18.29 15.64 -4.72
C ASP A 114 -18.46 15.88 -3.22
N LYS A 115 -19.26 16.89 -2.84
CA LYS A 115 -19.58 17.19 -1.45
C LYS A 115 -20.36 16.04 -0.79
N GLU A 116 -21.38 15.53 -1.45
CA GLU A 116 -22.23 14.46 -0.91
C GLU A 116 -21.47 13.15 -0.67
N ILE A 117 -20.67 12.72 -1.66
CA ILE A 117 -19.84 11.52 -1.52
C ILE A 117 -18.74 11.72 -0.46
N MET A 118 -18.18 12.93 -0.35
CA MET A 118 -17.20 13.28 0.68
C MET A 118 -17.80 13.15 2.08
N GLU A 119 -18.93 13.79 2.35
CA GLU A 119 -19.64 13.72 3.63
C GLU A 119 -20.00 12.27 3.99
N TYR A 120 -20.45 11.48 3.02
CA TYR A 120 -20.73 10.06 3.23
C TYR A 120 -19.48 9.29 3.64
N VAL A 121 -18.37 9.46 2.92
CA VAL A 121 -17.10 8.79 3.20
C VAL A 121 -16.59 9.17 4.58
N TYR A 122 -16.59 10.45 4.93
CA TYR A 122 -16.07 10.96 6.20
C TYR A 122 -16.88 10.46 7.39
N ARG A 123 -18.19 10.35 7.23
CA ARG A 123 -19.07 9.83 8.29
C ARG A 123 -19.00 8.31 8.43
N LYS A 124 -18.85 7.56 7.33
CA LYS A 124 -18.95 6.08 7.34
C LYS A 124 -17.61 5.36 7.40
N PHE A 125 -16.51 6.02 7.07
CA PHE A 125 -15.18 5.44 7.03
C PHE A 125 -14.14 6.35 7.70
N PRO A 126 -14.30 6.64 9.01
CA PRO A 126 -13.40 7.55 9.73
C PRO A 126 -11.93 7.10 9.69
N ASP A 127 -11.66 5.79 9.72
CA ASP A 127 -10.31 5.23 9.60
C ASP A 127 -9.60 5.62 8.31
N TYR A 128 -10.34 5.94 7.24
CA TYR A 128 -9.79 6.40 5.96
C TYR A 128 -9.66 7.93 5.87
N THR A 129 -10.05 8.65 6.91
CA THR A 129 -10.02 10.10 6.99
C THR A 129 -9.15 10.63 8.13
N ILE A 130 -8.47 9.76 8.87
CA ILE A 130 -7.56 10.14 9.98
C ILE A 130 -6.46 11.12 9.56
N LYS A 131 -6.03 11.08 8.29
CA LYS A 131 -5.04 12.00 7.72
C LYS A 131 -5.65 13.21 7.02
N SER A 132 -6.97 13.40 7.10
CA SER A 132 -7.64 14.44 6.33
C SER A 132 -7.30 15.84 6.84
N LYS A 133 -6.92 16.73 5.93
CA LYS A 133 -6.71 18.16 6.22
C LYS A 133 -8.02 18.95 6.35
N LEU A 134 -9.17 18.32 6.08
CA LEU A 134 -10.49 18.93 6.17
C LEU A 134 -11.16 18.71 7.53
N LEU A 135 -10.70 17.73 8.30
CA LEU A 135 -11.14 17.53 9.68
C LEU A 135 -10.19 18.30 10.61
N PRO A 136 -10.69 18.83 11.76
CA PRO A 136 -9.79 19.28 12.80
C PRO A 136 -8.86 18.13 13.21
N CYS A 137 -7.64 18.47 13.64
CA CYS A 137 -6.69 17.48 14.17
C CYS A 137 -7.44 16.65 15.21
N GLN A 138 -7.71 15.39 14.89
CA GLN A 138 -8.29 14.48 15.87
C GLN A 138 -7.16 14.23 16.87
N ASP A 139 -7.47 14.24 18.17
CA ASP A 139 -6.58 13.73 19.20
C ASP A 139 -6.35 12.25 18.88
N VAL A 140 -5.38 11.98 18.02
CA VAL A 140 -4.85 10.65 17.81
C VAL A 140 -4.17 10.33 19.13
N ASN A 141 -4.82 9.48 19.93
CA ASN A 141 -4.14 8.83 21.05
C ASN A 141 -2.88 8.20 20.45
N MET A 142 -1.73 8.83 20.68
CA MET A 142 -0.46 8.34 20.18
C MET A 142 -0.31 6.95 20.75
N ARG A 143 -0.32 5.94 19.86
CA ARG A 143 -0.10 4.57 20.29
C ARG A 143 1.31 4.45 20.82
N ASP A 144 1.47 3.60 21.82
CA ASP A 144 2.77 3.41 22.46
C ASP A 144 3.85 3.08 21.43
N PRO A 145 5.09 3.56 21.61
CA PRO A 145 6.24 3.15 20.81
C PRO A 145 6.38 1.62 20.76
N GLY A 146 6.99 1.11 19.70
CA GLY A 146 7.15 -0.33 19.58
C GLY A 146 7.87 -0.75 18.31
N LEU A 147 8.25 -2.02 18.27
CA LEU A 147 8.91 -2.64 17.14
C LEU A 147 7.96 -3.60 16.42
N PHE A 148 7.91 -3.47 15.10
CA PHE A 148 7.04 -4.22 14.22
C PHE A 148 7.84 -4.90 13.12
N THR A 149 7.28 -5.95 12.52
CA THR A 149 7.82 -6.54 11.29
C THR A 149 6.78 -6.54 10.19
N VAL A 150 7.19 -6.25 8.96
CA VAL A 150 6.28 -6.18 7.80
C VAL A 150 6.94 -6.76 6.55
N GLY A 151 6.22 -7.63 5.85
CA GLY A 151 6.58 -8.13 4.52
C GLY A 151 5.75 -7.47 3.42
N TYR A 152 6.29 -7.33 2.20
CA TYR A 152 5.54 -6.79 1.05
C TYR A 152 5.20 -7.81 -0.04
N GLU A 153 5.59 -9.07 0.13
CA GLU A 153 5.16 -10.17 -0.72
C GLU A 153 3.62 -10.24 -0.79
N GLY A 154 3.08 -10.50 -1.98
CA GLY A 154 1.63 -10.51 -2.21
C GLY A 154 0.92 -9.14 -2.15
N ARG A 155 1.57 -8.09 -1.61
CA ARG A 155 0.97 -6.76 -1.40
C ARG A 155 1.33 -5.79 -2.53
N ASP A 156 0.43 -4.89 -2.90
CA ASP A 156 0.78 -3.68 -3.66
C ASP A 156 1.08 -2.52 -2.70
N VAL A 157 1.55 -1.39 -3.25
CA VAL A 157 1.96 -0.25 -2.42
C VAL A 157 0.80 0.35 -1.62
N ASP A 158 -0.40 0.36 -2.17
CA ASP A 158 -1.57 0.95 -1.50
C ASP A 158 -1.99 0.09 -0.30
N LEU A 159 -2.01 -1.23 -0.45
CA LEU A 159 -2.24 -2.16 0.67
C LEU A 159 -1.12 -2.06 1.71
N PHE A 160 0.14 -1.96 1.28
CA PHE A 160 1.29 -1.83 2.17
C PHE A 160 1.22 -0.54 3.00
N LEU A 161 0.97 0.61 2.38
CA LEU A 161 0.80 1.89 3.09
C LEU A 161 -0.39 1.84 4.05
N ASN A 162 -1.51 1.22 3.66
CA ASN A 162 -2.67 1.06 4.54
C ASN A 162 -2.31 0.28 5.82
N ILE A 163 -1.49 -0.77 5.71
CA ILE A 163 -1.03 -1.56 6.87
C ILE A 163 -0.16 -0.72 7.78
N LEU A 164 0.80 0.04 7.23
CA LEU A 164 1.67 0.90 8.03
C LEU A 164 0.87 1.99 8.76
N ILE A 165 0.00 2.70 8.04
CA ILE A 165 -0.80 3.78 8.59
C ILE A 165 -1.78 3.27 9.65
N LYS A 166 -2.44 2.14 9.43
CA LYS A 166 -3.36 1.56 10.43
C LYS A 166 -2.67 1.09 11.70
N ASN A 167 -1.37 0.82 11.63
CA ASN A 167 -0.53 0.49 12.77
C ASN A 167 0.23 1.70 13.32
N ASP A 168 -0.06 2.91 12.86
CA ASP A 168 0.59 4.17 13.24
C ASP A 168 2.13 4.09 13.14
N ILE A 169 2.63 3.38 12.13
CA ILE A 169 4.08 3.30 11.87
C ILE A 169 4.57 4.66 11.38
N ASP A 170 5.53 5.24 12.07
CA ASP A 170 6.16 6.51 11.74
C ASP A 170 7.59 6.34 11.18
N VAL A 171 8.21 5.16 11.39
CA VAL A 171 9.50 4.79 10.81
C VAL A 171 9.44 3.41 10.17
N LEU A 172 9.80 3.32 8.90
CA LEU A 172 10.08 2.06 8.20
C LEU A 172 11.59 1.88 8.05
N ILE A 173 12.11 0.75 8.54
CA ILE A 173 13.51 0.34 8.35
C ILE A 173 13.54 -0.78 7.31
N ASP A 174 14.08 -0.47 6.14
CA ASP A 174 14.40 -1.46 5.11
C ASP A 174 15.70 -2.19 5.48
N VAL A 175 15.61 -3.49 5.76
CA VAL A 175 16.75 -4.33 6.13
C VAL A 175 17.26 -5.16 4.95
N ARG A 176 16.82 -4.87 3.71
CA ARG A 176 17.32 -5.56 2.52
C ARG A 176 18.75 -5.09 2.23
N LYS A 177 19.64 -6.05 1.91
CA LYS A 177 21.01 -5.71 1.50
C LYS A 177 21.01 -4.78 0.29
N ASN A 178 20.29 -5.22 -0.74
CA ASN A 178 20.02 -4.45 -1.95
C ASN A 178 18.51 -4.17 -2.02
N PRO A 179 18.05 -2.91 -1.89
CA PRO A 179 16.63 -2.54 -1.93
C PRO A 179 16.09 -2.49 -3.37
N PHE A 180 16.44 -3.52 -4.14
CA PHE A 180 15.94 -3.82 -5.48
C PHE A 180 14.68 -4.69 -5.39
N SER A 181 13.73 -4.48 -6.29
CA SER A 181 12.50 -5.24 -6.36
C SER A 181 11.99 -5.32 -7.79
N MET A 182 11.43 -6.47 -8.18
CA MET A 182 10.71 -6.62 -9.44
C MET A 182 9.41 -5.79 -9.48
N LYS A 183 8.85 -5.48 -8.30
CA LYS A 183 7.76 -4.50 -8.16
C LYS A 183 8.39 -3.11 -8.06
N PHE A 184 8.28 -2.31 -9.12
CA PHE A 184 8.85 -0.96 -9.20
C PHE A 184 8.54 -0.10 -7.96
N ASP A 185 7.32 -0.21 -7.43
CA ASP A 185 6.87 0.53 -6.26
C ASP A 185 7.68 0.25 -4.97
N PHE A 186 8.37 -0.89 -4.91
CA PHE A 186 9.18 -1.33 -3.76
C PHE A 186 10.70 -1.20 -4.02
N THR A 187 11.09 -0.49 -5.08
CA THR A 187 12.47 0.00 -5.25
C THR A 187 12.74 1.14 -4.27
N LYS A 188 13.99 1.30 -3.82
CA LYS A 188 14.37 2.31 -2.80
C LYS A 188 13.76 3.69 -3.03
N ASN A 189 13.95 4.27 -4.22
CA ASN A 189 13.50 5.64 -4.51
C ASN A 189 11.98 5.72 -4.59
N SER A 190 11.32 4.75 -5.22
CA SER A 190 9.86 4.75 -5.31
C SER A 190 9.21 4.58 -3.94
N LEU A 191 9.70 3.62 -3.15
CA LEU A 191 9.19 3.34 -1.82
C LEU A 191 9.41 4.53 -0.88
N LYS A 192 10.61 5.12 -0.89
CA LYS A 192 10.91 6.33 -0.11
C LYS A 192 9.92 7.45 -0.41
N ASN A 193 9.67 7.72 -1.70
CA ASN A 193 8.71 8.76 -2.09
C ASN A 193 7.30 8.45 -1.55
N TYR A 194 6.81 7.22 -1.68
CA TYR A 194 5.48 6.85 -1.18
C TYR A 194 5.34 7.00 0.34
N LEU A 195 6.39 6.64 1.09
CA LEU A 195 6.44 6.77 2.54
C LEU A 195 6.49 8.23 2.98
N GLU A 196 7.31 9.06 2.34
CA GLU A 196 7.41 10.49 2.65
C GLU A 196 6.10 11.23 2.39
N HIS A 197 5.40 10.93 1.29
CA HIS A 197 4.06 11.48 1.03
C HIS A 197 3.02 11.01 2.06
N SER A 198 3.29 9.89 2.74
CA SER A 198 2.48 9.34 3.82
C SER A 198 3.01 9.72 5.21
N GLU A 199 4.00 10.62 5.31
CA GLU A 199 4.62 11.08 6.55
C GLU A 199 5.30 9.97 7.36
N ILE A 200 5.81 8.94 6.66
CA ILE A 200 6.56 7.82 7.26
C ILE A 200 8.03 7.99 6.90
N ARG A 201 8.91 8.01 7.91
CA ARG A 201 10.35 8.12 7.72
C ARG A 201 10.89 6.80 7.15
N TYR A 202 11.71 6.89 6.11
CA TYR A 202 12.39 5.73 5.52
C TYR A 202 13.86 5.68 5.94
N LEU A 203 14.27 4.60 6.58
CA LEU A 203 15.66 4.27 6.89
C LEU A 203 16.05 2.99 6.15
N HIS A 204 17.29 2.91 5.69
CA HIS A 204 17.83 1.73 5.01
C HIS A 204 19.08 1.29 5.77
N ILE A 205 19.09 0.04 6.26
CA ILE A 205 20.22 -0.55 7.00
C ILE A 205 20.69 -1.80 6.22
N PRO A 206 21.44 -1.62 5.12
CA PRO A 206 21.90 -2.73 4.29
C PRO A 206 22.86 -3.66 5.02
N GLU A 207 23.54 -3.20 6.08
CA GLU A 207 24.47 -3.98 6.89
C GLU A 207 23.79 -5.18 7.54
N LEU A 208 22.49 -5.07 7.86
CA LEU A 208 21.67 -6.18 8.37
C LEU A 208 21.07 -7.05 7.26
N GLY A 209 21.39 -6.80 5.99
CA GLY A 209 20.84 -7.57 4.88
C GLY A 209 21.67 -8.81 4.53
N ILE A 210 20.98 -9.89 4.12
CA ILE A 210 21.65 -11.06 3.54
C ILE A 210 22.06 -10.80 2.08
N GLU A 211 23.31 -11.10 1.75
CA GLU A 211 23.84 -11.04 0.38
C GLU A 211 23.01 -11.87 -0.60
N GLY A 212 22.91 -11.40 -1.85
CA GLY A 212 22.15 -12.11 -2.90
C GLY A 212 22.63 -13.54 -3.14
N GLU A 213 23.94 -13.76 -3.10
CA GLU A 213 24.56 -15.07 -3.35
C GLU A 213 24.20 -16.11 -2.28
N LYS A 214 24.05 -15.71 -1.01
CA LYS A 214 23.65 -16.60 0.08
C LYS A 214 22.17 -17.00 0.05
N ARG A 215 21.38 -16.34 -0.81
CA ARG A 215 19.93 -16.59 -0.96
C ARG A 215 19.59 -17.47 -2.15
N LYS A 216 20.59 -17.98 -2.86
CA LYS A 216 20.41 -18.93 -3.97
C LYS A 216 20.15 -20.34 -3.41
N ASP A 217 19.35 -21.12 -4.14
CA ASP A 217 19.13 -22.55 -3.90
C ASP A 217 18.59 -22.95 -2.51
N LEU A 218 17.79 -22.07 -1.88
CA LEU A 218 17.08 -22.38 -0.64
C LEU A 218 15.82 -23.21 -0.92
N LEU A 219 15.99 -24.53 -1.02
CA LEU A 219 14.93 -25.46 -1.45
C LEU A 219 14.20 -26.12 -0.28
N THR A 220 14.88 -26.28 0.87
CA THR A 220 14.36 -26.99 2.03
C THR A 220 14.41 -26.13 3.29
N LEU A 221 13.60 -26.45 4.30
CA LEU A 221 13.64 -25.76 5.60
C LEU A 221 15.04 -25.80 6.24
N LYS A 222 15.78 -26.91 6.06
CA LYS A 222 17.16 -27.04 6.56
C LYS A 222 18.12 -26.04 5.92
N ASP A 223 17.89 -25.67 4.65
CA ASP A 223 18.72 -24.66 3.98
C ASP A 223 18.49 -23.28 4.59
N TYR A 224 17.24 -22.94 4.92
CA TYR A 224 16.90 -21.70 5.64
C TYR A 224 17.45 -21.69 7.07
N GLU A 225 17.34 -22.80 7.80
CA GLU A 225 17.92 -22.94 9.14
C GLU A 225 19.43 -22.69 9.12
N LYS A 226 20.15 -23.35 8.20
CA LYS A 226 21.60 -23.17 8.02
C LYS A 226 21.95 -21.73 7.66
N LEU A 227 21.17 -21.10 6.77
CA LEU A 227 21.35 -19.70 6.40
C LEU A 227 21.19 -18.77 7.61
N PHE A 228 20.15 -18.97 8.42
CA PHE A 228 19.88 -18.13 9.59
C PHE A 228 20.88 -18.36 10.73
N GLU A 229 21.38 -19.57 10.90
CA GLU A 229 22.50 -19.83 11.83
C GLU A 229 23.77 -19.10 11.41
N ASP A 230 24.15 -19.16 10.13
CA ASP A 230 25.30 -18.43 9.60
C ASP A 230 25.11 -16.91 9.77
N TYR A 231 23.93 -16.41 9.41
CA TYR A 231 23.56 -15.00 9.56
C TYR A 231 23.63 -14.53 11.03
N GLN A 232 23.22 -15.37 11.99
CA GLN A 232 23.32 -15.05 13.41
C GLN A 232 24.78 -15.02 13.90
N LYS A 233 25.61 -15.97 13.45
CA LYS A 233 27.04 -16.08 13.84
C LYS A 233 27.93 -15.02 13.19
N THR A 234 27.48 -14.43 12.08
CA THR A 234 28.20 -13.41 11.32
C THR A 234 27.50 -12.06 11.45
N THR A 235 26.53 -11.75 10.58
CA THR A 235 25.91 -10.42 10.48
C THR A 235 25.35 -9.89 11.80
N ILE A 236 24.58 -10.68 12.56
CA ILE A 236 24.01 -10.20 13.82
C ILE A 236 25.10 -9.96 14.86
N LYS A 237 26.03 -10.91 15.00
CA LYS A 237 27.15 -10.82 15.96
C LYS A 237 28.08 -9.64 15.67
N ASP A 238 28.30 -9.34 14.40
CA ASP A 238 29.24 -8.31 13.96
C ASP A 238 28.64 -6.89 13.98
N ASN A 239 27.33 -6.74 14.17
CA ASN A 239 26.63 -5.45 14.15
C ASN A 239 25.70 -5.20 15.37
N PRO A 240 26.15 -5.44 16.63
CA PRO A 240 25.31 -5.27 17.81
C PRO A 240 24.78 -3.83 17.98
N GLU A 241 25.56 -2.83 17.59
CA GLU A 241 25.20 -1.42 17.68
C GLU A 241 24.02 -1.03 16.78
N LEU A 242 23.81 -1.75 15.66
CA LEU A 242 22.66 -1.52 14.79
C LEU A 242 21.37 -2.06 15.43
N LEU A 243 21.45 -3.18 16.14
CA LEU A 243 20.32 -3.70 16.92
C LEU A 243 19.98 -2.76 18.07
N ASP A 244 20.98 -2.21 18.76
CA ASP A 244 20.77 -1.24 19.84
C ASP A 244 20.13 0.04 19.30
N LYS A 245 20.56 0.52 18.13
CA LYS A 245 19.96 1.67 17.46
C LYS A 245 18.48 1.43 17.08
N ILE A 246 18.14 0.25 16.57
CA ILE A 246 16.74 -0.10 16.26
C ILE A 246 15.91 -0.13 17.53
N THR A 247 16.44 -0.73 18.60
CA THR A 247 15.77 -0.85 19.90
C THR A 247 15.51 0.54 20.50
N GLU A 248 16.51 1.42 20.51
CA GLU A 248 16.38 2.78 21.03
C GLU A 248 15.37 3.58 20.20
N LEU A 249 15.38 3.41 18.88
CA LEU A 249 14.37 4.03 18.03
C LEU A 249 12.96 3.54 18.39
N SER A 250 12.78 2.23 18.63
CA SER A 250 11.47 1.68 19.02
C SER A 250 10.97 2.11 20.41
N ARG A 251 11.82 2.71 21.24
CA ARG A 251 11.40 3.29 22.53
C ARG A 251 10.71 4.65 22.41
N SER A 252 10.90 5.34 21.27
CA SER A 252 10.32 6.66 21.01
C SER A 252 9.43 6.72 19.76
N HIS A 253 9.52 5.70 18.91
CA HIS A 253 8.83 5.61 17.63
C HIS A 253 8.15 4.25 17.45
N ARG A 254 7.22 4.19 16.49
CA ARG A 254 6.61 2.94 16.04
C ARG A 254 7.32 2.49 14.78
N VAL A 255 8.28 1.59 14.97
CA VAL A 255 9.28 1.20 13.98
C VAL A 255 8.89 -0.11 13.33
N ALA A 256 8.80 -0.17 12.00
CA ALA A 256 8.59 -1.42 11.27
C ALA A 256 9.84 -1.86 10.50
N LEU A 257 10.34 -3.06 10.81
CA LEU A 257 11.39 -3.75 10.05
C LEU A 257 10.78 -4.38 8.79
N MET A 258 11.33 -4.03 7.63
CA MET A 258 10.78 -4.37 6.34
C MET A 258 11.72 -5.24 5.50
N CYS A 259 11.16 -6.31 4.94
CA CYS A 259 11.78 -7.12 3.90
C CYS A 259 10.72 -7.62 2.91
N PHE A 260 11.09 -8.51 1.99
CA PHE A 260 10.20 -9.05 0.97
C PHE A 260 9.18 -10.03 1.52
N GLU A 261 9.64 -11.13 2.12
CA GLU A 261 8.85 -12.34 2.42
C GLU A 261 7.64 -12.05 3.29
N ALA A 262 6.47 -12.63 3.01
CA ALA A 262 5.30 -12.41 3.86
C ALA A 262 5.48 -13.02 5.25
N ASP A 263 6.02 -14.25 5.30
CA ASP A 263 6.29 -14.96 6.55
C ASP A 263 7.57 -14.45 7.21
N VAL A 264 7.45 -13.98 8.45
CA VAL A 264 8.56 -13.50 9.27
C VAL A 264 9.52 -14.63 9.66
N ASN A 265 9.03 -15.87 9.75
CA ASN A 265 9.85 -17.03 10.13
C ASN A 265 10.79 -17.47 9.00
N MET A 266 10.41 -17.16 7.75
CA MET A 266 11.19 -17.47 6.54
C MET A 266 12.02 -16.27 6.08
N CYS A 267 12.25 -15.29 6.96
CA CYS A 267 12.90 -14.04 6.63
C CYS A 267 13.97 -13.66 7.67
N HIS A 268 15.07 -13.06 7.23
CA HIS A 268 16.12 -12.56 8.14
C HIS A 268 15.61 -11.45 9.06
N ARG A 269 14.57 -10.70 8.67
CA ARG A 269 13.92 -9.74 9.57
C ARG A 269 13.40 -10.40 10.85
N GLY A 270 12.97 -11.67 10.77
CA GLY A 270 12.55 -12.44 11.94
C GLY A 270 13.73 -12.79 12.85
N VAL A 271 14.90 -13.04 12.29
CA VAL A 271 16.13 -13.24 13.07
C VAL A 271 16.50 -11.95 13.82
N ILE A 272 16.45 -10.78 13.15
CA ILE A 272 16.70 -9.48 13.78
C ILE A 272 15.72 -9.23 14.94
N ALA A 273 14.41 -9.38 14.67
CA ALA A 273 13.35 -9.21 15.66
C ALA A 273 13.56 -10.09 16.90
N ARG A 274 13.84 -11.38 16.72
CA ARG A 274 14.08 -12.32 17.83
C ARG A 274 15.28 -11.92 18.68
N ASN A 275 16.37 -11.46 18.08
CA ASN A 275 17.55 -11.02 18.83
C ASN A 275 17.26 -9.77 19.68
N ILE A 276 16.48 -8.82 19.15
CA ILE A 276 16.07 -7.63 19.89
C ILE A 276 15.16 -8.01 21.07
N THR A 277 14.15 -8.86 20.84
CA THR A 277 13.24 -9.32 21.91
C THR A 277 14.00 -10.04 23.03
N GLN A 278 14.95 -10.92 22.69
CA GLN A 278 15.73 -11.68 23.68
C GLN A 278 16.67 -10.81 24.51
N LYS A 279 17.25 -9.75 23.91
CA LYS A 279 18.23 -8.89 24.57
C LYS A 279 17.58 -7.82 25.45
N GLU A 280 16.52 -7.18 24.98
CA GLU A 280 16.01 -5.92 25.54
C GLU A 280 14.56 -6.00 26.06
N ASN A 281 13.95 -7.19 26.07
CA ASN A 281 12.56 -7.41 26.47
C ASN A 281 11.54 -6.51 25.72
N VAL A 282 11.83 -6.22 24.44
CA VAL A 282 10.93 -5.48 23.54
C VAL A 282 10.02 -6.48 22.81
N GLU A 283 8.70 -6.32 22.98
CA GLU A 283 7.72 -7.10 22.22
C GLU A 283 7.75 -6.68 20.75
N VAL A 284 7.80 -7.66 19.85
CA VAL A 284 7.78 -7.43 18.40
C VAL A 284 6.50 -7.99 17.80
N LEU A 285 5.74 -7.13 17.12
CA LEU A 285 4.47 -7.48 16.48
C LEU A 285 4.61 -7.60 14.96
N ASN A 286 4.10 -8.67 14.36
CA ASN A 286 4.11 -8.85 12.90
C ASN A 286 2.80 -8.35 12.26
N ILE A 287 2.91 -7.51 11.21
CA ILE A 287 1.79 -6.79 10.56
C ILE A 287 1.71 -6.99 9.03
#